data_AF-A0A2E5G107-F1
#
_entry.id   AF-A0A2E5G107-F1
#
_cell.length_a   1.000
_cell.length_b   1.000
_cell.length_c   1.000
_cell.angle_alpha   90.00
_cell.angle_beta   90.00
_cell.angle_gamma   90.00
#
_symmetry.space_group_name_H-M   'P 1'
#
loop_
_entity.id
_entity.type
_entity.pdbx_description
1 polymer ?
#
loop_
_entity_poly.entity_id
_entity_poly.type
_entity_poly.pdbx_seq_one_letter_code
_entity_poly.pdbx_strand_id
1 'polypeptide(L)'
;MTEPHPRNLDTELLLVDPPSGKTRWLVSGLIGIVIVIQLALPLKYYFDSDQTDERFAWRMFSSSFMHHKRCSNVMFEQVDSDDQTVRRVPIETLIPKIWRHSFGRFQRPILDKLLHWRCDQGGILRIRYGRVCPQIDGNQVESTQLELNCQTHEITLTKGLLP
;
A
#
# COMPACT_ATOMS: atom_id res chain seq x y z
N MET A 1 -40.65 55.16 15.19
CA MET A 1 -39.34 55.54 15.74
C MET A 1 -39.47 55.51 17.26
N THR A 2 -38.86 54.64 18.05
CA THR A 2 -37.86 53.57 17.83
C THR A 2 -37.87 52.77 19.14
N GLU A 3 -38.08 51.45 19.12
CA GLU A 3 -37.87 50.63 20.32
C GLU A 3 -36.37 50.50 20.59
N PRO A 4 -35.89 50.69 21.84
CA PRO A 4 -34.50 50.43 22.17
C PRO A 4 -34.33 48.93 22.48
N HIS A 5 -33.52 48.25 21.67
CA HIS A 5 -33.09 46.88 21.92
C HIS A 5 -31.67 46.89 22.48
N PRO A 6 -31.46 46.72 23.80
CA PRO A 6 -30.13 46.44 24.32
C PRO A 6 -29.90 44.92 24.34
N ARG A 7 -29.29 44.38 23.28
CA ARG A 7 -28.54 43.12 23.39
C ARG A 7 -27.17 43.45 23.97
N ASN A 8 -27.10 43.60 25.29
CA ASN A 8 -25.84 43.42 26.00
C ASN A 8 -25.63 41.92 26.09
N LEU A 9 -24.97 41.34 25.08
CA LEU A 9 -24.22 40.12 25.33
C LEU A 9 -22.98 40.56 26.08
N ASP A 10 -23.00 40.38 27.39
CA ASP A 10 -21.83 40.37 28.25
C ASP A 10 -20.85 39.35 27.68
N THR A 11 -20.01 39.81 26.76
CA THR A 11 -18.83 39.09 26.34
C THR A 11 -17.84 39.33 27.46
N GLU A 12 -18.07 38.66 28.59
CA GLU A 12 -16.99 38.34 29.52
C GLU A 12 -16.00 37.49 28.73
N LEU A 13 -15.11 38.20 28.03
CA LEU A 13 -13.89 37.67 27.50
C LEU A 13 -13.17 37.11 28.72
N LEU A 14 -13.24 35.78 28.89
CA LEU A 14 -12.49 35.00 29.87
C LEU A 14 -10.99 35.25 29.63
N LEU A 15 -10.51 36.38 30.11
CA LEU A 15 -9.11 36.76 30.25
C LEU A 15 -8.56 35.92 31.39
N VAL A 16 -8.30 34.65 31.09
CA VAL A 16 -7.49 33.81 31.94
C VAL A 16 -6.08 34.37 31.88
N ASP A 17 -5.58 34.88 33.00
CA ASP A 17 -4.23 35.39 33.08
C ASP A 17 -3.22 34.30 32.67
N PRO A 18 -2.23 34.63 31.82
CA PRO A 18 -1.26 33.63 31.39
C PRO A 18 -0.47 33.12 32.60
N PRO A 19 -0.20 31.79 32.68
CA PRO A 19 0.60 31.24 33.77
C PRO A 19 1.97 31.91 33.80
N SER A 20 2.42 32.32 34.99
CA SER A 20 3.68 33.02 35.21
C SER A 20 4.73 32.11 35.87
N GLY A 21 6.01 32.51 35.77
CA GLY A 21 7.13 31.81 36.42
C GLY A 21 7.36 30.37 35.94
N LYS A 22 7.54 29.44 36.88
CA LYS A 22 7.89 28.03 36.61
C LYS A 22 6.80 27.30 35.81
N THR A 23 5.54 27.61 36.06
CA THR A 23 4.40 27.03 35.35
C THR A 23 4.40 27.43 33.88
N ARG A 24 4.80 28.66 33.55
CA ARG A 24 4.96 29.10 32.16
C ARG A 24 5.97 28.25 31.41
N TRP A 25 7.11 27.97 32.05
CA TRP A 25 8.19 27.21 31.42
C TRP A 25 7.78 25.75 31.18
N LEU A 26 7.07 25.13 32.13
CA LEU A 26 6.49 23.79 31.95
C LEU A 26 5.48 23.74 30.81
N VAL A 27 4.55 24.70 30.77
CA VAL A 27 3.51 24.77 29.73
C VAL A 27 4.15 25.02 28.35
N SER A 28 5.08 25.96 28.25
CA SER A 28 5.82 26.22 27.00
C SER A 28 6.66 25.01 26.56
N GLY A 29 7.29 24.30 27.50
CA GLY A 29 8.02 23.07 27.22
C GLY A 29 7.12 21.97 26.66
N LEU A 30 5.96 21.74 27.29
CA LEU A 30 4.96 20.78 26.80
C LEU A 30 4.47 21.13 25.39
N ILE A 31 4.14 22.40 25.15
CA ILE A 31 3.73 22.89 23.82
C ILE A 31 4.85 22.64 22.80
N GLY A 32 6.10 22.95 23.15
CA GLY A 32 7.25 22.69 22.29
C GLY A 32 7.40 21.22 21.92
N ILE A 33 7.26 20.31 22.89
CA ILE A 33 7.30 18.86 22.66
C ILE A 33 6.18 18.43 21.71
N VAL A 34 4.95 18.90 21.93
CA VAL A 34 3.81 18.58 21.06
C VAL A 34 4.06 19.06 19.63
N ILE A 35 4.58 20.28 19.45
CA ILE A 35 4.94 20.79 18.12
C ILE A 35 6.02 19.93 17.48
N VAL A 36 7.08 19.57 18.22
CA VAL A 36 8.13 18.69 17.71
C VAL A 36 7.56 17.35 17.29
N ILE A 37 6.67 16.73 18.08
CA ILE A 37 6.02 15.46 17.70
C ILE A 37 5.17 15.63 16.44
N GLN A 38 4.39 16.72 16.35
CA GLN A 38 3.56 17.02 15.18
C GLN A 38 4.39 17.22 13.90
N LEU A 39 5.63 17.68 14.00
CA LEU A 39 6.54 17.83 12.86
C LEU A 39 7.36 16.56 12.60
N ALA A 40 7.84 15.89 13.64
CA ALA A 40 8.68 14.70 13.53
C ALA A 40 7.92 13.50 12.97
N LEU A 41 6.65 13.33 13.33
CA LEU A 41 5.80 12.27 12.79
C LEU A 41 5.70 12.35 11.25
N PRO A 42 5.25 13.46 10.62
CA PRO A 42 5.22 13.59 9.17
C PRO A 42 6.63 13.47 8.55
N LEU A 43 7.66 14.02 9.20
CA LEU A 43 9.03 13.98 8.68
C LEU A 43 9.60 12.56 8.63
N LYS A 44 9.30 11.72 9.63
CA LYS A 44 9.68 10.31 9.63
C LYS A 44 9.20 9.59 8.37
N TYR A 45 8.02 9.93 7.83
CA TYR A 45 7.51 9.33 6.60
C TYR A 45 8.28 9.75 5.33
N TYR A 46 9.03 10.85 5.35
CA TYR A 46 9.89 11.22 4.23
C TYR A 46 11.20 10.44 4.22
N PHE A 47 11.60 9.88 5.38
CA PHE A 47 12.78 9.03 5.50
C PHE A 47 12.45 7.54 5.42
N ASP A 48 11.17 7.16 5.58
CA ASP A 48 10.72 5.79 5.42
C ASP A 48 10.44 5.46 3.95
N SER A 49 10.85 4.28 3.49
CA SER A 49 10.87 3.91 2.07
C SER A 49 9.53 3.37 1.55
N ASP A 50 8.51 3.28 2.40
CA ASP A 50 7.19 2.76 2.05
C ASP A 50 6.33 3.83 1.35
N GLN A 51 6.52 3.93 0.04
CA GLN A 51 5.85 4.91 -0.84
C GLN A 51 4.37 4.60 -1.13
N THR A 52 3.77 3.61 -0.47
CA THR A 52 2.45 3.07 -0.80
C THR A 52 1.36 3.27 0.27
N ASP A 53 1.53 4.25 1.17
CA ASP A 53 0.51 4.55 2.18
C ASP A 53 -0.67 5.37 1.60
N GLU A 54 -1.86 4.79 1.68
CA GLU A 54 -3.14 5.29 1.16
C GLU A 54 -3.80 6.38 2.02
N ARG A 55 -3.19 6.76 3.15
CA ARG A 55 -3.73 7.75 4.10
C ARG A 55 -3.69 9.20 3.63
N PHE A 56 -2.86 9.53 2.62
CA PHE A 56 -2.72 10.89 2.11
C PHE A 56 -3.31 10.99 0.70
N ALA A 57 -4.52 11.55 0.59
CA ALA A 57 -5.26 11.69 -0.67
C ALA A 57 -4.47 12.42 -1.77
N TRP A 58 -3.56 13.34 -1.43
CA TRP A 58 -2.73 14.04 -2.41
C TRP A 58 -1.70 13.12 -3.11
N ARG A 59 -1.35 11.97 -2.51
CA ARG A 59 -0.52 10.94 -3.16
C ARG A 59 -1.31 9.95 -4.02
N MET A 60 -2.65 9.98 -4.03
CA MET A 60 -3.43 9.26 -5.07
C MET A 60 -3.20 9.82 -6.48
N PHE A 61 -2.61 11.02 -6.60
CA PHE A 61 -2.21 11.64 -7.86
C PHE A 61 -0.71 11.52 -8.16
N SER A 62 0.08 10.81 -7.34
CA SER A 62 1.48 10.57 -7.68
C SER A 62 1.58 9.63 -8.89
N SER A 63 2.56 9.87 -9.76
CA SER A 63 2.85 9.01 -10.90
C SER A 63 2.96 7.54 -10.47
N SER A 64 3.62 7.28 -9.34
CA SER A 64 3.79 5.94 -8.76
C SER A 64 2.47 5.17 -8.53
N PHE A 65 1.40 5.84 -8.07
CA PHE A 65 0.08 5.24 -7.88
C PHE A 65 -0.61 4.90 -9.21
N MET A 66 -0.53 5.79 -10.21
CA MET A 66 -1.08 5.53 -11.55
C MET A 66 -0.30 4.42 -12.29
N HIS A 67 1.02 4.31 -12.07
CA HIS A 67 1.84 3.24 -12.66
C HIS A 67 1.49 1.86 -12.09
N HIS A 68 1.19 1.77 -10.79
CA HIS A 68 0.74 0.51 -10.17
C HIS A 68 -0.55 -0.01 -10.81
N LYS A 69 -1.44 0.86 -11.32
CA LYS A 69 -2.65 0.45 -12.04
C LYS A 69 -2.40 -0.13 -13.44
N ARG A 70 -1.22 0.08 -14.02
CA ARG A 70 -0.88 -0.42 -15.37
C ARG A 70 -0.07 -1.71 -15.36
N CYS A 71 0.16 -2.30 -14.19
CA CYS A 71 0.87 -3.57 -14.13
C CYS A 71 0.05 -4.70 -14.76
N SER A 72 0.70 -5.46 -15.63
CA SER A 72 0.17 -6.70 -16.17
C SER A 72 0.57 -7.86 -15.28
N ASN A 73 -0.35 -8.79 -15.05
CA ASN A 73 -0.11 -9.99 -14.26
C ASN A 73 -0.26 -11.21 -15.16
N VAL A 74 0.60 -12.21 -14.95
CA VAL A 74 0.55 -13.48 -15.66
C VAL A 74 0.75 -14.62 -14.68
N MET A 75 0.14 -15.76 -14.96
CA MET A 75 0.29 -16.95 -14.15
C MET A 75 0.54 -18.13 -15.07
N PHE A 76 1.46 -18.99 -14.65
CA PHE A 76 1.88 -20.17 -15.36
C PHE A 76 1.83 -21.37 -14.42
N GLU A 77 1.34 -22.49 -14.94
CA GLU A 77 1.30 -23.77 -14.25
C GLU A 77 2.18 -24.76 -15.01
N GLN A 78 2.99 -25.50 -14.27
CA GLN A 78 3.79 -26.60 -14.77
C GLN A 78 3.13 -27.91 -14.34
N VAL A 79 2.67 -28.69 -15.32
CA VAL A 79 1.92 -29.94 -15.11
C VAL A 79 2.86 -31.15 -15.12
N ASP A 80 3.94 -31.11 -15.89
CA ASP A 80 4.95 -32.17 -15.98
C ASP A 80 6.34 -31.66 -15.60
N SER A 81 7.25 -32.58 -15.25
CA SER A 81 8.61 -32.27 -14.85
C SER A 81 9.44 -31.64 -15.97
N ASP A 82 8.97 -31.75 -17.22
CA ASP A 82 9.59 -31.11 -18.37
C ASP A 82 9.04 -29.67 -18.56
N ASP A 83 9.95 -28.70 -18.66
CA ASP A 83 9.64 -27.25 -18.73
C ASP A 83 8.89 -26.88 -20.04
N GLN A 84 8.72 -27.84 -20.95
CA GLN A 84 7.91 -27.70 -22.17
C GLN A 84 6.39 -27.74 -21.92
N THR A 85 5.95 -28.17 -20.75
CA THR A 85 4.51 -28.25 -20.40
C THR A 85 4.03 -27.09 -19.52
N VAL A 86 4.63 -25.91 -19.70
CA VAL A 86 4.21 -24.69 -19.01
C VAL A 86 2.96 -24.14 -19.68
N ARG A 87 1.83 -24.18 -18.98
CA ARG A 87 0.55 -23.64 -19.45
C ARG A 87 0.29 -22.26 -18.84
N ARG A 88 -0.05 -21.28 -19.69
CA ARG A 88 -0.56 -19.99 -19.22
C ARG A 88 -1.98 -20.15 -18.66
N VAL A 89 -2.19 -19.58 -17.48
CA VAL A 89 -3.44 -19.65 -16.74
C VAL A 89 -4.13 -18.28 -16.79
N PRO A 90 -5.38 -18.20 -17.27
CA PRO A 90 -6.14 -16.96 -17.26
C PRO A 90 -6.58 -16.63 -15.83
N ILE A 91 -5.81 -15.75 -15.17
CA ILE A 91 -6.09 -15.27 -13.81
C ILE A 91 -7.47 -14.61 -13.74
N GLU A 92 -7.88 -13.93 -14.81
CA GLU A 92 -9.11 -13.14 -14.89
C GLU A 92 -10.37 -13.99 -14.77
N THR A 93 -10.27 -15.28 -15.11
CA THR A 93 -11.37 -16.25 -15.02
C THR A 93 -11.36 -17.01 -13.70
N LEU A 94 -10.19 -17.21 -13.08
CA LEU A 94 -10.08 -17.88 -11.78
C LEU A 94 -10.55 -17.00 -10.63
N ILE A 95 -10.46 -15.68 -10.80
CA ILE A 95 -10.59 -14.74 -9.69
C ILE A 95 -11.82 -13.85 -9.90
N PRO A 96 -12.67 -13.67 -8.87
CA PRO A 96 -13.78 -12.74 -8.93
C PRO A 96 -13.32 -11.33 -9.32
N LYS A 97 -14.11 -10.64 -10.15
CA LYS A 97 -13.78 -9.30 -10.67
C LYS A 97 -13.34 -8.31 -9.58
N ILE A 98 -13.95 -8.38 -8.40
CA ILE A 98 -13.69 -7.46 -7.30
C ILE A 98 -12.30 -7.66 -6.66
N TRP A 99 -11.68 -8.83 -6.83
CA TRP A 99 -10.34 -9.15 -6.29
C TRP A 99 -9.22 -8.84 -7.28
N ARG A 100 -9.51 -8.65 -8.58
CA ARG A 100 -8.48 -8.41 -9.62
C ARG A 100 -7.56 -7.24 -9.30
N HIS A 101 -8.10 -6.19 -8.68
CA HIS A 101 -7.30 -5.03 -8.24
C HIS A 101 -6.31 -5.35 -7.13
N SER A 102 -6.60 -6.32 -6.27
CA SER A 102 -5.69 -6.78 -5.21
C SER A 102 -4.46 -7.51 -5.78
N PHE A 103 -4.66 -8.27 -6.86
CA PHE A 103 -3.56 -8.95 -7.57
C PHE A 103 -2.64 -7.95 -8.30
N GLY A 104 -3.21 -6.91 -8.91
CA GLY A 104 -2.44 -5.80 -9.48
C GLY A 104 -1.52 -5.07 -8.48
N ARG A 105 -1.85 -5.14 -7.18
CA ARG A 105 -1.06 -4.56 -6.08
C ARG A 105 -0.04 -5.52 -5.45
N PHE A 106 0.12 -6.73 -5.97
CA PHE A 106 1.06 -7.74 -5.44
C PHE A 106 0.85 -8.03 -3.93
N GLN A 107 -0.40 -8.13 -3.48
CA GLN A 107 -0.70 -8.42 -2.08
C GLN A 107 -0.34 -9.87 -1.74
N ARG A 108 0.87 -10.07 -1.19
CA ARG A 108 1.45 -11.37 -0.80
C ARG A 108 0.48 -12.31 -0.09
N PRO A 109 -0.24 -11.91 0.99
CA PRO A 109 -1.09 -12.86 1.70
C PRO A 109 -2.23 -13.43 0.87
N ILE A 110 -2.70 -12.70 -0.15
CA ILE A 110 -3.75 -13.15 -1.06
C ILE A 110 -3.15 -14.03 -2.16
N LEU A 111 -2.01 -13.61 -2.71
CA LEU A 111 -1.27 -14.39 -3.71
C LEU A 111 -0.87 -15.76 -3.17
N ASP A 112 -0.29 -15.80 -1.97
CA ASP A 112 0.13 -17.03 -1.32
C ASP A 112 -1.06 -17.99 -1.17
N LYS A 113 -2.21 -17.49 -0.68
CA LYS A 113 -3.44 -18.30 -0.57
C LYS A 113 -3.96 -18.82 -1.91
N LEU A 114 -3.90 -17.99 -2.95
CA LEU A 114 -4.32 -18.40 -4.30
C LEU A 114 -3.42 -19.52 -4.83
N LEU A 115 -2.10 -19.37 -4.70
CA LEU A 115 -1.14 -20.36 -5.18
C LEU A 115 -1.32 -21.70 -4.46
N HIS A 116 -1.46 -21.68 -3.13
CA HIS A 116 -1.74 -22.87 -2.34
C HIS A 116 -3.07 -23.53 -2.75
N TRP A 117 -4.16 -22.76 -2.80
CA TRP A 117 -5.45 -23.27 -3.24
C TRP A 117 -5.40 -23.94 -4.62
N ARG A 118 -4.57 -23.40 -5.53
CA ARG A 118 -4.42 -23.97 -6.86
C ARG A 118 -3.58 -25.26 -6.85
N CYS A 119 -2.51 -25.34 -6.06
CA CYS A 119 -1.77 -26.58 -5.84
C CYS A 119 -2.67 -27.69 -5.26
N ASP A 120 -3.59 -27.34 -4.35
CA ASP A 120 -4.52 -28.29 -3.74
C ASP A 120 -5.51 -28.92 -4.74
N GLN A 121 -5.73 -28.30 -5.90
CA GLN A 121 -6.57 -28.87 -6.97
C GLN A 121 -5.93 -30.09 -7.65
N GLY A 122 -4.64 -30.36 -7.40
CA GLY A 122 -3.92 -31.50 -7.94
C GLY A 122 -3.51 -31.37 -9.40
N GLY A 123 -2.56 -32.20 -9.82
CA GLY A 123 -2.07 -32.25 -11.21
C GLY A 123 -1.13 -31.11 -11.60
N ILE A 124 -0.53 -30.42 -10.63
CA ILE A 124 0.39 -29.30 -10.85
C ILE A 124 1.62 -29.51 -9.98
N LEU A 125 2.81 -29.35 -10.56
CA LEU A 125 4.08 -29.46 -9.86
C LEU A 125 4.56 -28.10 -9.35
N ARG A 126 4.43 -27.06 -10.19
CA ARG A 126 4.85 -25.70 -9.85
C ARG A 126 3.90 -24.67 -10.43
N ILE A 127 3.76 -23.56 -9.71
CA ILE A 127 2.97 -22.42 -10.14
C ILE A 127 3.84 -21.16 -10.04
N ARG A 128 3.90 -20.40 -11.13
CA ARG A 128 4.59 -19.11 -11.18
C ARG A 128 3.57 -18.01 -11.40
N TYR A 129 3.61 -17.00 -10.55
CA TYR A 129 2.89 -15.75 -10.71
C TYR A 129 3.89 -14.64 -11.02
N GLY A 130 3.65 -13.90 -12.10
CA GLY A 130 4.49 -12.82 -12.59
C GLY A 130 3.75 -11.48 -12.58
N ARG A 131 4.44 -10.42 -12.19
CA ARG A 131 3.96 -9.04 -12.32
C ARG A 131 4.96 -8.21 -13.12
N VAL A 132 4.47 -7.54 -14.16
CA VAL A 132 5.23 -6.58 -14.98
C VAL A 132 4.59 -5.22 -14.85
N CYS A 133 5.34 -4.23 -14.40
CA CYS A 133 4.88 -2.85 -14.27
C CYS A 133 5.64 -1.93 -15.23
N PRO A 134 4.99 -1.29 -16.23
CA PRO A 134 5.69 -0.41 -17.15
C PRO A 134 6.45 0.70 -16.40
N GLN A 135 7.75 0.83 -16.66
CA GLN A 135 8.58 1.90 -16.10
C GLN A 135 8.43 3.18 -16.93
N ILE A 136 8.62 4.33 -16.28
CA ILE A 136 8.35 5.66 -16.84
C ILE A 136 9.30 5.98 -18.01
N ASP A 137 10.51 5.43 -17.98
CA ASP A 137 11.61 5.81 -18.89
C ASP A 137 11.80 4.84 -20.08
N GLY A 138 10.85 3.93 -20.34
CA GLY A 138 10.88 3.04 -21.51
C GLY A 138 11.89 1.88 -21.46
N ASN A 139 12.66 1.73 -20.37
CA ASN A 139 13.59 0.62 -20.18
C ASN A 139 12.89 -0.69 -19.74
N GLN A 140 13.58 -1.83 -19.95
CA GLN A 140 13.09 -3.16 -19.58
C GLN A 140 12.72 -3.22 -18.10
N VAL A 141 11.53 -3.73 -17.84
CA VAL A 141 10.94 -3.82 -16.52
C VAL A 141 11.38 -5.12 -15.85
N GLU A 142 12.07 -5.00 -14.72
CA GLU A 142 12.32 -6.13 -13.84
C GLU A 142 10.98 -6.66 -13.30
N SER A 143 10.61 -7.88 -13.69
CA SER A 143 9.39 -8.51 -13.23
C SER A 143 9.60 -9.08 -11.83
N THR A 144 8.59 -8.94 -10.98
CA THR A 144 8.56 -9.64 -9.70
C THR A 144 7.81 -10.96 -9.90
N GLN A 145 8.45 -12.05 -9.54
CA GLN A 145 7.93 -13.40 -9.69
C GLN A 145 7.78 -14.07 -8.33
N LEU A 146 6.65 -14.72 -8.15
CA LEU A 146 6.35 -15.55 -7.01
C LEU A 146 6.16 -16.97 -7.53
N GLU A 147 7.01 -17.88 -7.11
CA GLU A 147 6.92 -19.29 -7.49
C GLU A 147 6.56 -20.12 -6.25
N LEU A 148 5.60 -21.03 -6.41
CA LEU A 148 5.24 -22.04 -5.42
C LEU A 148 5.53 -23.42 -6.00
N ASN A 149 6.31 -24.21 -5.27
CA ASN A 149 6.45 -25.64 -5.54
C ASN A 149 5.36 -26.40 -4.80
N CYS A 150 4.45 -27.04 -5.53
CA CYS A 150 3.30 -27.74 -4.96
C CYS A 150 3.68 -29.00 -4.17
N GLN A 151 4.90 -29.52 -4.34
CA GLN A 151 5.39 -30.67 -3.58
C GLN A 151 5.93 -30.27 -2.21
N THR A 152 6.73 -29.20 -2.15
CA THR A 152 7.36 -28.74 -0.91
C THR A 152 6.56 -27.68 -0.17
N HIS A 153 5.55 -27.10 -0.83
CA HIS A 153 4.81 -25.92 -0.37
C HIS A 153 5.71 -24.71 -0.06
N GLU A 154 6.88 -24.66 -0.70
CA GLU A 154 7.84 -23.57 -0.53
C GLU A 154 7.57 -22.48 -1.56
N ILE A 155 7.48 -21.24 -1.07
CA ILE A 155 7.33 -20.04 -1.89
C ILE A 155 8.67 -19.35 -2.04
N THR A 156 9.09 -19.14 -3.28
CA THR A 156 10.26 -18.36 -3.63
C THR A 156 9.85 -17.05 -4.33
N LEU A 157 10.54 -15.96 -3.96
CA LEU A 157 10.40 -14.68 -4.64
C LEU A 157 11.65 -14.46 -5.49
N THR A 158 11.46 -14.34 -6.79
CA THR A 158 12.54 -14.05 -7.72
C THR A 158 12.26 -12.71 -8.39
N LYS A 159 13.30 -11.90 -8.59
CA LYS A 159 13.25 -10.74 -9.47
C LYS A 159 14.01 -11.07 -10.74
N GLY A 160 13.43 -10.77 -11.91
CA GLY A 160 14.03 -11.14 -13.19
C GLY A 160 13.11 -10.87 -14.38
N LEU A 161 13.44 -11.41 -15.54
CA LEU A 161 12.58 -11.35 -16.73
C LEU A 161 11.56 -12.50 -16.70
N LEU A 162 10.32 -12.21 -17.10
CA LEU A 162 9.34 -13.29 -17.33
C LEU A 162 9.72 -14.09 -18.56
N PRO A 163 9.54 -15.43 -18.53
CA PRO A 163 9.65 -16.27 -19.72
C PRO A 163 8.53 -15.99 -20.72
#